data_AF-A0A917UT45-F1
#
_entry.id   AF-A0A917UT45-F1
#
_cell.length_a   1.000
_cell.length_b   1.000
_cell.length_c   1.000
_cell.angle_alpha   90.00
_cell.angle_beta   90.00
_cell.angle_gamma   90.00
#
_symmetry.space_group_name_H-M   'P 1'
#
loop_
_entity.id
_entity.type
_entity.pdbx_description
1 polymer ?
#
loop_
_entity_poly.entity_id
_entity_poly.type
_entity_poly.pdbx_seq_one_letter_code
_entity_poly.pdbx_strand_id
1 'polypeptide(L)'
;MPEPDAFMDERQRRILTALESKRSEVANFYSTALMLLGFQLEVPDRRTRVAFIGHCMREVMNRVLGSMGRPTAPKFKPSSREQMKALPDLLARYPELELDGDGDSVPVPQEVAAAMDKLFKASVHEKRRIRDDVAALITDDDNASHAAVSRWIESRDYFVKWAHLHDWDAAESDLPSDDEIRRHIGVFDELLDGVITAFFTARHSIDDLLAEINAMEAGTDA
;
A
#
# COMPACT_ATOMS: atom_id res chain seq x y z
N MET A 1 -18.78 -20.91 12.48
CA MET A 1 -17.93 -20.21 11.50
C MET A 1 -17.06 -21.24 10.83
N PRO A 2 -17.04 -21.34 9.49
CA PRO A 2 -16.10 -22.20 8.80
C PRO A 2 -14.66 -21.72 9.07
N GLU A 3 -13.71 -22.65 9.17
CA GLU A 3 -12.30 -22.33 9.40
C GLU A 3 -11.71 -21.60 8.18
N PRO A 4 -10.90 -20.54 8.38
CA PRO A 4 -10.31 -19.76 7.30
C PRO A 4 -9.40 -20.58 6.34
N ASP A 5 -8.98 -21.78 6.74
CA ASP A 5 -8.00 -22.60 6.03
C ASP A 5 -8.52 -23.28 4.75
N ALA A 6 -9.83 -23.42 4.55
CA ALA A 6 -10.37 -24.15 3.39
C ALA A 6 -10.31 -23.38 2.05
N PHE A 7 -9.96 -22.08 2.07
CA PHE A 7 -10.14 -21.16 0.93
C PHE A 7 -8.84 -20.50 0.47
N MET A 8 -7.82 -20.55 1.31
CA MET A 8 -6.53 -19.96 1.00
C MET A 8 -5.68 -20.99 0.28
N ASP A 9 -5.09 -20.58 -0.84
CA ASP A 9 -4.04 -21.38 -1.44
C ASP A 9 -2.78 -21.38 -0.54
N GLU A 10 -1.81 -22.21 -0.91
CA GLU A 10 -0.57 -22.36 -0.14
C GLU A 10 0.23 -21.05 -0.04
N ARG A 11 0.22 -20.22 -1.08
CA ARG A 11 0.89 -18.91 -1.08
C ARG A 11 0.20 -17.98 -0.08
N GLN A 12 -1.12 -17.91 -0.12
CA GLN A 12 -1.91 -17.05 0.75
C GLN A 12 -1.74 -17.44 2.23
N ARG A 13 -1.67 -18.73 2.53
CA ARG A 13 -1.36 -19.22 3.89
C ARG A 13 0.03 -18.79 4.36
N ARG A 14 1.08 -18.95 3.54
CA ARG A 14 2.43 -18.46 3.87
C ARG A 14 2.44 -16.95 4.15
N ILE A 15 1.78 -16.17 3.30
CA ILE A 15 1.66 -14.72 3.47
C ILE A 15 0.97 -14.40 4.78
N LEU A 16 -0.16 -15.05 5.06
CA LEU A 16 -0.90 -14.83 6.31
C LEU A 16 -0.02 -15.11 7.53
N THR A 17 0.63 -16.27 7.59
CA THR A 17 1.56 -16.62 8.69
C THR A 17 2.70 -15.61 8.83
N ALA A 18 3.28 -15.16 7.72
CA ALA A 18 4.33 -14.15 7.75
C ALA A 18 3.82 -12.81 8.30
N LEU A 19 2.62 -12.38 7.88
CA LEU A 19 1.98 -11.16 8.39
C LEU A 19 1.65 -11.29 9.87
N GLU A 20 1.11 -12.43 10.33
CA GLU A 20 0.80 -12.68 11.74
C GLU A 20 2.04 -12.58 12.62
N SER A 21 3.18 -13.11 12.14
CA SER A 21 4.45 -13.05 12.86
C SER A 21 5.00 -11.63 13.06
N LYS A 22 4.56 -10.66 12.21
CA LYS A 22 5.01 -9.27 12.26
C LYS A 22 3.98 -8.35 12.89
N ARG A 23 2.71 -8.48 12.50
CA ARG A 23 1.60 -7.63 12.94
C ARG A 23 0.25 -8.29 12.65
N SER A 24 -0.35 -8.89 13.69
CA SER A 24 -1.67 -9.56 13.62
C SER A 24 -2.78 -8.70 13.02
N GLU A 25 -2.79 -7.40 13.28
CA GLU A 25 -3.76 -6.48 12.69
C GLU A 25 -3.72 -6.46 11.15
N VAL A 26 -2.52 -6.53 10.56
CA VAL A 26 -2.33 -6.56 9.10
C VAL A 26 -2.79 -7.90 8.52
N ALA A 27 -2.47 -9.00 9.21
CA ALA A 27 -2.96 -10.32 8.87
C ALA A 27 -4.50 -10.41 8.89
N ASN A 28 -5.15 -9.79 9.88
CA ASN A 28 -6.60 -9.75 9.98
C ASN A 28 -7.24 -9.04 8.79
N PHE A 29 -6.68 -7.90 8.34
CA PHE A 29 -7.18 -7.23 7.13
C PHE A 29 -7.05 -8.12 5.90
N TYR A 30 -5.90 -8.77 5.73
CA TYR A 30 -5.66 -9.65 4.58
C TYR A 30 -6.62 -10.85 4.57
N SER A 31 -6.75 -11.55 5.70
CA SER A 31 -7.71 -12.65 5.85
C SER A 31 -9.15 -12.20 5.61
N THR A 32 -9.53 -11.03 6.13
CA THR A 32 -10.88 -10.45 5.91
C THR A 32 -11.14 -10.16 4.44
N ALA A 33 -10.17 -9.60 3.71
CA ALA A 33 -10.30 -9.35 2.28
C ALA A 33 -10.53 -10.67 1.50
N LEU A 34 -9.76 -11.71 1.81
CA LEU A 34 -9.91 -13.03 1.19
C LEU A 34 -11.26 -13.67 1.53
N MET A 35 -11.71 -13.57 2.78
CA MET A 35 -13.03 -14.06 3.20
C MET A 35 -14.16 -13.33 2.45
N LEU A 36 -14.11 -11.99 2.35
CA LEU A 36 -15.11 -11.19 1.62
C LEU A 36 -15.15 -11.52 0.13
N LEU A 37 -14.03 -11.95 -0.45
CA LEU A 37 -13.93 -12.33 -1.86
C LEU A 37 -14.30 -13.80 -2.12
N GLY A 38 -14.05 -14.68 -1.16
CA GLY A 38 -14.34 -16.10 -1.24
C GLY A 38 -15.77 -16.47 -0.83
N PHE A 39 -16.39 -15.68 0.06
CA PHE A 39 -17.76 -15.90 0.51
C PHE A 39 -18.74 -14.90 -0.11
N GLN A 40 -19.92 -15.39 -0.47
CA GLN A 40 -21.14 -14.61 -0.26
C GLN A 40 -21.38 -14.54 1.25
N LEU A 41 -20.60 -13.70 1.95
CA LEU A 41 -21.14 -13.13 3.18
C LEU A 41 -22.50 -12.52 2.79
N GLU A 42 -23.51 -12.64 3.65
CA GLU A 42 -24.76 -11.87 3.54
C GLU A 42 -24.45 -10.37 3.76
N VAL A 43 -23.52 -9.83 2.98
CA VAL A 43 -23.39 -8.39 2.78
C VAL A 43 -24.57 -8.05 1.88
N PRO A 44 -25.51 -7.20 2.33
CA PRO A 44 -26.75 -6.95 1.59
C PRO A 44 -26.55 -6.42 0.17
N ASP A 45 -25.35 -5.92 -0.13
CA ASP A 45 -25.05 -5.16 -1.34
C ASP A 45 -23.59 -5.36 -1.83
N ARG A 46 -23.43 -5.55 -3.14
CA ARG A 46 -22.15 -5.80 -3.82
C ARG A 46 -21.20 -4.61 -3.70
N ARG A 47 -21.73 -3.38 -3.74
CA ARG A 47 -20.92 -2.16 -3.59
C ARG A 47 -20.25 -2.11 -2.22
N THR A 48 -21.00 -2.40 -1.17
CA THR A 48 -20.48 -2.46 0.20
C THR A 48 -19.37 -3.50 0.34
N ARG A 49 -19.55 -4.68 -0.26
CA ARG A 49 -18.54 -5.74 -0.28
C ARG A 49 -17.25 -5.28 -0.97
N VAL A 50 -17.35 -4.68 -2.16
CA VAL A 50 -16.20 -4.13 -2.89
C VAL A 50 -15.48 -3.07 -2.06
N ALA A 51 -16.21 -2.16 -1.41
CA ALA A 51 -15.62 -1.13 -0.57
C ALA A 51 -14.82 -1.72 0.61
N PHE A 52 -15.36 -2.74 1.28
CA PHE A 52 -14.65 -3.40 2.38
C PHE A 52 -13.41 -4.16 1.93
N ILE A 53 -13.46 -4.85 0.78
CA ILE A 53 -12.26 -5.48 0.22
C ILE A 53 -11.20 -4.42 -0.11
N GLY A 54 -11.62 -3.33 -0.77
CA GLY A 54 -10.74 -2.19 -1.09
C GLY A 54 -10.09 -1.60 0.16
N HIS A 55 -10.87 -1.38 1.23
CA HIS A 55 -10.35 -0.89 2.50
C HIS A 55 -9.33 -1.85 3.11
N CYS A 56 -9.66 -3.14 3.20
CA CYS A 56 -8.77 -4.14 3.79
C CYS A 56 -7.44 -4.20 3.03
N MET A 57 -7.48 -4.36 1.71
CA MET A 57 -6.25 -4.47 0.91
C MET A 57 -5.44 -3.17 0.88
N ARG A 58 -6.09 -2.00 0.87
CA ARG A 58 -5.41 -0.70 1.02
C ARG A 58 -4.62 -0.65 2.33
N GLU A 59 -5.23 -1.06 3.45
CA GLU A 59 -4.55 -1.05 4.75
C GLU A 59 -3.40 -2.06 4.79
N VAL A 60 -3.58 -3.25 4.21
CA VAL A 60 -2.50 -4.24 4.08
C VAL A 60 -1.31 -3.67 3.31
N MET A 61 -1.53 -3.19 2.09
CA MET A 61 -0.48 -2.69 1.22
C MET A 61 0.22 -1.44 1.75
N ASN A 62 -0.45 -0.62 2.56
CA ASN A 62 0.16 0.55 3.20
C ASN A 62 0.96 0.19 4.45
N ARG A 63 0.44 -0.72 5.28
CA ARG A 63 1.03 -1.04 6.59
C ARG A 63 2.14 -2.08 6.50
N VAL A 64 2.12 -2.94 5.48
CA VAL A 64 3.20 -3.90 5.25
C VAL A 64 4.54 -3.19 4.98
N LEU A 65 4.53 -2.04 4.30
CA LEU A 65 5.72 -1.22 4.07
C LEU A 65 6.41 -0.81 5.38
N GLY A 66 5.63 -0.46 6.41
CA GLY A 66 6.17 -0.11 7.71
C GLY A 66 6.43 -1.30 8.65
N SER A 67 5.84 -2.46 8.37
CA SER A 67 5.96 -3.66 9.22
C SER A 67 7.07 -4.61 8.75
N MET A 68 7.37 -4.59 7.45
CA MET A 68 8.35 -5.45 6.79
C MET A 68 9.45 -4.67 6.06
N GLY A 69 9.19 -3.43 5.64
CA GLY A 69 10.18 -2.56 5.00
C GLY A 69 10.93 -1.69 6.00
N ARG A 70 12.05 -1.11 5.55
CA ARG A 70 12.74 -0.03 6.26
C ARG A 70 12.23 1.30 5.72
N PRO A 71 11.63 2.19 6.52
CA PRO A 71 11.30 3.53 6.06
C PRO A 71 12.59 4.25 5.68
N THR A 72 12.79 4.55 4.39
CA THR A 72 14.08 5.05 3.89
C THR A 72 14.16 6.58 3.91
N ALA A 73 13.02 7.29 3.82
CA ALA A 73 13.02 8.75 3.67
C ALA A 73 12.16 9.50 4.70
N PRO A 74 12.62 10.69 5.16
CA PRO A 74 11.89 11.53 6.10
C PRO A 74 10.56 12.01 5.50
N LYS A 75 9.56 12.18 6.35
CA LYS A 75 8.26 12.73 5.93
C LYS A 75 8.40 14.22 5.63
N PHE A 76 7.94 14.64 4.45
CA PHE A 76 7.81 16.06 4.12
C PHE A 76 6.75 16.69 5.04
N LYS A 77 7.07 17.83 5.66
CA LYS A 77 6.15 18.57 6.53
C LYS A 77 6.13 20.04 6.12
N PRO A 78 4.94 20.67 5.99
CA PRO A 78 3.61 20.05 6.02
C PRO A 78 3.36 19.16 4.80
N SER A 79 2.60 18.09 4.99
CA SER A 79 2.18 17.16 3.93
C SER A 79 1.37 17.87 2.85
N SER A 80 1.27 17.27 1.66
CA SER A 80 0.43 17.79 0.57
C SER A 80 -1.03 17.99 1.02
N ARG A 81 -1.56 17.05 1.82
CA ARG A 81 -2.92 17.12 2.37
C ARG A 81 -3.11 18.29 3.35
N GLU A 82 -2.13 18.53 4.23
CA GLU A 82 -2.19 19.67 5.16
C GLU A 82 -2.14 20.99 4.40
N GLN A 83 -1.30 21.08 3.36
CA GLN A 83 -1.24 22.26 2.50
C GLN A 83 -2.52 22.48 1.71
N MET A 84 -3.12 21.42 1.17
CA MET A 84 -4.39 21.48 0.45
C MET A 84 -5.53 21.99 1.33
N LYS A 85 -5.57 21.59 2.61
CA LYS A 85 -6.56 22.11 3.57
C LYS A 85 -6.44 23.61 3.85
N ALA A 86 -5.26 24.19 3.66
CA ALA A 86 -5.01 25.62 3.86
C ALA A 86 -5.33 26.47 2.61
N LEU A 87 -5.54 25.85 1.44
CA LEU A 87 -5.80 26.57 0.20
C LEU A 87 -7.10 27.39 0.23
N PRO A 88 -8.25 26.89 0.74
CA PRO A 88 -9.49 27.67 0.75
C PRO A 88 -9.34 29.00 1.52
N ASP A 89 -8.70 28.98 2.69
CA ASP A 89 -8.45 30.18 3.49
C ASP A 89 -7.50 31.16 2.80
N LEU A 90 -6.52 30.63 2.05
CA LEU A 90 -5.63 31.44 1.23
C LEU A 90 -6.38 32.10 0.07
N LEU A 91 -7.20 31.34 -0.67
CA LEU A 91 -7.97 31.83 -1.81
C LEU A 91 -9.07 32.81 -1.40
N ALA A 92 -9.65 32.66 -0.21
CA ALA A 92 -10.62 33.61 0.34
C ALA A 92 -10.06 35.04 0.52
N ARG A 93 -8.72 35.19 0.62
CA ARG A 93 -8.06 36.50 0.66
C ARG A 93 -7.92 37.16 -0.71
N TYR A 94 -8.20 36.41 -1.79
CA TYR A 94 -8.11 36.85 -3.18
C TYR A 94 -9.39 36.45 -3.94
N PRO A 95 -10.56 37.00 -3.59
CA PRO A 95 -11.85 36.58 -4.15
C PRO A 95 -11.99 36.87 -5.66
N GLU A 96 -11.24 37.84 -6.19
CA GLU A 96 -11.21 38.21 -7.61
C GLU A 96 -10.26 37.34 -8.45
N LEU A 97 -9.62 36.33 -7.85
CA LEU A 97 -8.69 35.46 -8.57
C LEU A 97 -9.44 34.43 -9.42
N GLU A 98 -9.44 34.64 -10.74
CA GLU A 98 -9.97 33.69 -11.72
C GLU A 98 -8.84 32.80 -12.26
N LEU A 99 -8.91 31.49 -12.00
CA LEU A 99 -7.90 30.50 -12.41
C LEU A 99 -8.26 29.76 -13.71
N ASP A 100 -9.47 29.96 -14.24
CA ASP A 100 -10.07 29.27 -15.37
C ASP A 100 -10.22 30.17 -16.62
N GLY A 101 -9.51 31.30 -16.68
CA GLY A 101 -9.55 32.20 -17.82
C GLY A 101 -8.95 31.60 -19.11
N ASP A 102 -9.52 31.96 -20.26
CA ASP A 102 -9.16 31.46 -21.61
C ASP A 102 -7.78 31.93 -22.15
N GLY A 103 -6.84 32.32 -21.29
CA GLY A 103 -5.52 32.83 -21.67
C GLY A 103 -4.40 31.82 -21.46
N ASP A 104 -3.31 31.95 -22.23
CA ASP A 104 -2.09 31.13 -22.09
C ASP A 104 -1.39 31.32 -20.71
N SER A 105 -1.74 32.38 -19.97
CA SER A 105 -1.22 32.66 -18.63
C SER A 105 -2.24 33.36 -17.75
N VAL A 106 -2.39 32.89 -16.51
CA VAL A 106 -3.21 33.54 -15.48
C VAL A 106 -2.30 34.23 -14.45
N PRO A 107 -2.43 35.56 -14.23
CA PRO A 107 -1.66 36.24 -13.20
C PRO A 107 -2.16 35.84 -11.81
N VAL A 108 -1.28 35.26 -11.01
CA VAL A 108 -1.59 34.82 -9.63
C VAL A 108 -0.83 35.69 -8.61
N PRO A 109 -1.43 36.00 -7.44
CA PRO A 109 -0.71 36.63 -6.35
C PRO A 109 0.49 35.78 -5.92
N GLN A 110 1.60 36.43 -5.57
CA GLN A 110 2.85 35.75 -5.19
C GLN A 110 2.65 34.76 -4.03
N GLU A 111 1.78 35.09 -3.07
CA GLU A 111 1.47 34.20 -1.94
C GLU A 111 0.79 32.90 -2.40
N VAL A 112 -0.14 32.99 -3.34
CA VAL A 112 -0.81 31.84 -3.97
C VAL A 112 0.19 31.01 -4.75
N ALA A 113 1.03 31.64 -5.58
CA ALA A 113 2.09 30.96 -6.32
C ALA A 113 3.05 30.20 -5.41
N ALA A 114 3.49 30.81 -4.30
CA ALA A 114 4.37 30.18 -3.33
C ALA A 114 3.70 29.01 -2.59
N ALA A 115 2.41 29.09 -2.29
CA ALA A 115 1.65 27.99 -1.70
C ALA A 115 1.49 26.82 -2.68
N MET A 116 1.22 27.10 -3.95
CA MET A 116 1.16 26.08 -5.01
C MET A 116 2.52 25.40 -5.21
N ASP A 117 3.63 26.15 -5.25
CA ASP A 117 4.98 25.59 -5.36
C ASP A 117 5.30 24.63 -4.20
N LYS A 118 4.99 25.03 -2.95
CA LYS A 118 5.17 24.16 -1.77
C LYS A 118 4.29 22.92 -1.84
N LEU A 119 3.06 23.05 -2.31
CA LEU A 119 2.13 21.93 -2.47
C LEU A 119 2.67 20.95 -3.51
N PHE A 120 3.10 21.44 -4.68
CA PHE A 120 3.67 20.59 -5.73
C PHE A 120 4.93 19.87 -5.26
N LYS A 121 5.84 20.58 -4.57
CA LYS A 121 7.04 19.97 -3.98
C LYS A 121 6.70 18.87 -2.97
N ALA A 122 5.73 19.12 -2.09
CA ALA A 122 5.27 18.11 -1.13
C ALA A 122 4.67 16.90 -1.84
N SER A 123 3.78 17.11 -2.82
CA SER A 123 3.15 16.05 -3.59
C SER A 123 4.16 15.21 -4.38
N VAL A 124 5.14 15.85 -5.03
CA VAL A 124 6.22 15.15 -5.75
C VAL A 124 7.08 14.34 -4.77
N HIS A 125 7.46 14.93 -3.63
CA HIS A 125 8.26 14.24 -2.62
C HIS A 125 7.52 13.04 -2.01
N GLU A 126 6.23 13.19 -1.71
CA GLU A 126 5.40 12.10 -1.18
C GLU A 126 5.23 10.98 -2.21
N LYS A 127 4.97 11.30 -3.48
CA LYS A 127 4.86 10.31 -4.55
C LYS A 127 6.16 9.54 -4.75
N ARG A 128 7.31 10.24 -4.71
CA ARG A 128 8.63 9.62 -4.77
C ARG A 128 8.89 8.73 -3.55
N ARG A 129 8.63 9.23 -2.35
CA ARG A 129 8.81 8.48 -1.10
C ARG A 129 8.03 7.16 -1.10
N ILE A 130 6.78 7.18 -1.58
CA ILE A 130 5.97 5.96 -1.67
C ILE A 130 6.60 4.95 -2.64
N ARG A 131 7.15 5.41 -3.78
CA ARG A 131 7.88 4.52 -4.71
C ARG A 131 9.14 3.95 -4.06
N ASP A 132 9.91 4.78 -3.38
CA ASP A 132 11.16 4.39 -2.75
C ASP A 132 10.90 3.40 -1.59
N ASP A 133 9.87 3.64 -0.77
CA ASP A 133 9.44 2.73 0.32
C ASP A 133 8.99 1.36 -0.24
N VAL A 134 8.31 1.34 -1.39
CA VAL A 134 7.90 0.10 -2.07
C VAL A 134 9.11 -0.63 -2.65
N ALA A 135 10.01 0.09 -3.33
CA ALA A 135 11.23 -0.50 -3.89
C ALA A 135 12.10 -1.13 -2.80
N ALA A 136 12.28 -0.45 -1.67
CA ALA A 136 13.02 -0.97 -0.53
C ALA A 136 12.40 -2.22 0.12
N LEU A 137 11.12 -2.49 -0.15
CA LEU A 137 10.48 -3.73 0.28
C LEU A 137 10.65 -4.86 -0.75
N ILE A 138 10.43 -4.58 -2.04
CA ILE A 138 10.20 -5.62 -3.05
C ILE A 138 11.33 -5.79 -4.08
N THR A 139 12.37 -4.96 -4.01
CA THR A 139 13.54 -5.04 -4.90
C THR A 139 14.82 -5.15 -4.09
N ASP A 140 15.79 -5.92 -4.58
CA ASP A 140 17.06 -6.11 -3.88
C ASP A 140 18.00 -4.89 -3.97
N ASP A 141 17.76 -3.99 -4.92
CA ASP A 141 18.62 -2.85 -5.28
C ASP A 141 17.96 -1.48 -5.04
N ASP A 142 16.82 -1.44 -4.34
CA ASP A 142 16.00 -0.24 -4.11
C ASP A 142 15.59 0.48 -5.42
N ASN A 143 15.53 -0.24 -6.55
CA ASN A 143 15.23 0.37 -7.85
C ASN A 143 13.76 0.79 -7.96
N ALA A 144 13.50 2.05 -7.63
CA ALA A 144 12.19 2.67 -7.74
C ALA A 144 11.61 2.70 -9.15
N SER A 145 12.37 2.37 -10.21
CA SER A 145 11.89 2.24 -11.59
C SER A 145 11.55 0.80 -11.99
N HIS A 146 11.77 -0.17 -11.10
CA HIS A 146 11.49 -1.58 -11.37
C HIS A 146 10.00 -1.82 -11.67
N ALA A 147 9.70 -2.71 -12.61
CA ALA A 147 8.33 -2.97 -13.05
C ALA A 147 7.41 -3.44 -11.92
N ALA A 148 7.96 -4.20 -10.95
CA ALA A 148 7.25 -4.62 -9.75
C ALA A 148 6.73 -3.45 -8.90
N VAL A 149 7.48 -2.35 -8.81
CA VAL A 149 7.09 -1.15 -8.05
C VAL A 149 5.86 -0.51 -8.69
N SER A 150 5.83 -0.42 -10.02
CA SER A 150 4.67 0.11 -10.75
C SER A 150 3.45 -0.79 -10.59
N ARG A 151 3.60 -2.13 -10.69
CA ARG A 151 2.51 -3.11 -10.46
C ARG A 151 1.94 -3.01 -9.04
N TRP A 152 2.80 -2.87 -8.03
CA TRP A 152 2.37 -2.68 -6.64
C TRP A 152 1.55 -1.40 -6.49
N ILE A 153 2.03 -0.28 -7.03
CA ILE A 153 1.37 1.02 -6.93
C ILE A 153 0.02 1.00 -7.64
N GLU A 154 -0.05 0.40 -8.84
CA GLU A 154 -1.29 0.25 -9.59
C GLU A 154 -2.33 -0.57 -8.81
N SER A 155 -1.93 -1.70 -8.23
CA SER A 155 -2.83 -2.50 -7.38
C SER A 155 -3.25 -1.76 -6.11
N ARG A 156 -2.35 -1.02 -5.46
CA ARG A 156 -2.71 -0.19 -4.32
C ARG A 156 -3.73 0.87 -4.72
N ASP A 157 -3.49 1.60 -5.80
CA ASP A 157 -4.36 2.68 -6.26
C ASP A 157 -5.73 2.15 -6.70
N TYR A 158 -5.78 0.94 -7.27
CA TYR A 158 -7.03 0.21 -7.50
C TYR A 158 -7.81 0.02 -6.19
N PHE A 159 -7.19 -0.50 -5.13
CA PHE A 159 -7.88 -0.69 -3.85
C PHE A 159 -8.24 0.62 -3.16
N VAL A 160 -7.43 1.68 -3.30
CA VAL A 160 -7.76 3.03 -2.83
C VAL A 160 -9.01 3.55 -3.53
N LYS A 161 -9.09 3.45 -4.86
CA LYS A 161 -10.26 3.87 -5.64
C LYS A 161 -11.55 3.22 -5.11
N TRP A 162 -11.51 1.91 -4.88
CA TRP A 162 -12.69 1.16 -4.49
C TRP A 162 -13.01 1.23 -2.98
N ALA A 163 -12.03 1.51 -2.12
CA ALA A 163 -12.27 1.81 -0.70
C ALA A 163 -13.15 3.06 -0.53
N HIS A 164 -12.92 4.08 -1.36
CA HIS A 164 -13.61 5.37 -1.32
C HIS A 164 -14.89 5.41 -2.17
N LEU A 165 -15.54 4.26 -2.38
CA LEU A 165 -16.81 4.19 -3.11
C LEU A 165 -17.93 5.05 -2.51
N HIS A 166 -17.84 5.44 -1.24
CA HIS A 166 -18.83 6.35 -0.64
C HIS A 166 -18.67 7.82 -1.07
N ASP A 167 -17.52 8.18 -1.66
CA ASP A 167 -17.21 9.55 -2.07
C ASP A 167 -17.75 9.89 -3.47
N TRP A 168 -18.27 8.92 -4.23
CA TRP A 168 -18.79 9.13 -5.59
C TRP A 168 -19.80 8.05 -6.05
N ASP A 169 -20.80 8.46 -6.83
CA ASP A 169 -21.85 7.57 -7.33
C ASP A 169 -21.39 6.72 -8.53
N ALA A 170 -20.68 5.62 -8.27
CA ALA A 170 -20.39 4.58 -9.26
C ALA A 170 -21.65 3.78 -9.62
N ALA A 171 -21.90 3.54 -10.92
CA ALA A 171 -22.96 2.63 -11.34
C ALA A 171 -22.60 1.18 -11.02
N GLU A 172 -23.60 0.31 -10.87
CA GLU A 172 -23.39 -1.13 -10.59
C GLU A 172 -22.55 -1.83 -11.67
N SER A 173 -22.67 -1.36 -12.92
CA SER A 173 -21.88 -1.81 -14.08
C SER A 173 -20.40 -1.44 -13.98
N ASP A 174 -20.08 -0.39 -13.23
CA ASP A 174 -18.70 0.09 -13.08
C ASP A 174 -17.97 -0.64 -11.94
N LEU A 175 -18.70 -1.30 -11.05
CA LEU A 175 -18.11 -2.06 -9.95
C LEU A 175 -17.27 -3.21 -10.52
N PRO A 176 -16.09 -3.45 -9.94
CA PRO A 176 -15.20 -4.48 -10.44
C PRO A 176 -15.79 -5.87 -10.26
N SER A 177 -15.41 -6.79 -11.15
CA SER A 177 -15.73 -8.21 -10.97
C SER A 177 -14.83 -8.84 -9.91
N ASP A 178 -15.25 -9.98 -9.37
CA ASP A 178 -14.44 -10.71 -8.39
C ASP A 178 -13.10 -11.16 -9.01
N ASP A 179 -13.05 -11.44 -10.32
CA ASP A 179 -11.82 -11.81 -11.02
C ASP A 179 -10.85 -10.62 -11.17
N GLU A 180 -11.38 -9.41 -11.36
CA GLU A 180 -10.55 -8.20 -11.35
C GLU A 180 -9.96 -7.94 -9.97
N ILE A 181 -10.76 -8.12 -8.92
CA ILE A 181 -10.29 -8.01 -7.53
C ILE A 181 -9.21 -9.08 -7.28
N ARG A 182 -9.47 -10.35 -7.63
CA ARG A 182 -8.50 -11.46 -7.48
C ARG A 182 -7.19 -11.16 -8.19
N ARG A 183 -7.23 -10.59 -9.39
CA ARG A 183 -6.03 -10.20 -10.15
C ARG A 183 -5.19 -9.18 -9.39
N HIS A 184 -5.79 -8.15 -8.80
CA HIS A 184 -5.05 -7.16 -8.02
C HIS A 184 -4.53 -7.70 -6.68
N ILE A 185 -5.28 -8.59 -6.02
CA ILE A 185 -4.78 -9.31 -4.83
C ILE A 185 -3.60 -10.21 -5.24
N GLY A 186 -3.70 -10.94 -6.35
CA GLY A 186 -2.66 -11.81 -6.85
C GLY A 186 -1.34 -11.08 -7.16
N VAL A 187 -1.39 -9.81 -7.58
CA VAL A 187 -0.19 -8.97 -7.71
C VAL A 187 0.47 -8.73 -6.34
N PHE A 188 -0.32 -8.42 -5.31
CA PHE A 188 0.20 -8.28 -3.96
C PHE A 188 0.79 -9.61 -3.47
N ASP A 189 0.06 -10.72 -3.66
CA ASP A 189 0.48 -12.04 -3.20
C ASP A 189 1.80 -12.48 -3.86
N GLU A 190 1.91 -12.32 -5.18
CA GLU A 190 3.12 -12.64 -5.95
C GLU A 190 4.34 -11.85 -5.45
N LEU A 191 4.18 -10.54 -5.30
CA LEU A 191 5.29 -9.66 -4.92
C LEU A 191 5.70 -9.88 -3.47
N LEU A 192 4.74 -10.07 -2.56
CA LEU A 192 5.05 -10.25 -1.14
C LEU A 192 5.60 -11.66 -0.84
N ASP A 193 5.11 -12.70 -1.52
CA ASP A 193 5.66 -14.07 -1.37
C ASP A 193 7.14 -14.11 -1.79
N GLY A 194 7.53 -13.33 -2.81
CA GLY A 194 8.94 -13.14 -3.17
C GLY A 194 9.79 -12.59 -2.02
N VAL A 195 9.32 -11.53 -1.36
CA VAL A 195 9.98 -10.93 -0.19
C VAL A 195 10.05 -11.91 0.98
N ILE A 196 8.94 -12.58 1.28
CA ILE A 196 8.83 -13.54 2.38
C ILE A 196 9.78 -14.71 2.16
N THR A 197 9.82 -15.25 0.95
CA THR A 197 10.70 -16.38 0.59
C THR A 197 12.16 -15.99 0.77
N ALA A 198 12.59 -14.85 0.23
CA ALA A 198 13.96 -14.36 0.37
C ALA A 198 14.34 -14.15 1.86
N PHE A 199 13.43 -13.56 2.65
CA PHE A 199 13.63 -13.35 4.08
C PHE A 199 13.81 -14.67 4.84
N PHE A 200 12.93 -15.65 4.62
CA PHE A 200 13.03 -16.94 5.29
C PHE A 200 14.26 -17.72 4.84
N THR A 201 14.63 -17.69 3.56
CA THR A 201 15.89 -18.30 3.08
C THR A 201 17.09 -17.70 3.80
N ALA A 202 17.21 -16.37 3.86
CA ALA A 202 18.30 -15.70 4.55
C ALA A 202 18.34 -16.04 6.05
N ARG A 203 17.18 -16.11 6.71
CA ARG A 203 17.09 -16.50 8.12
C ARG A 203 17.58 -17.92 8.36
N HIS A 204 17.16 -18.89 7.54
CA HIS A 204 17.63 -20.27 7.66
C HIS A 204 19.15 -20.34 7.51
N SER A 205 19.74 -19.62 6.54
CA SER A 205 21.20 -19.58 6.38
C SER A 205 21.94 -18.99 7.60
N ILE A 206 21.34 -18.02 8.30
CA ILE A 206 21.90 -17.49 9.55
C ILE A 206 21.77 -18.50 10.68
N ASP A 207 20.61 -19.13 10.83
CA ASP A 207 20.37 -20.14 11.87
C ASP A 207 21.31 -21.36 11.67
N ASP A 208 21.54 -21.78 10.43
CA ASP A 208 22.51 -22.82 10.06
C ASP A 208 23.94 -22.41 10.44
N LEU A 209 24.35 -21.19 10.09
CA LEU A 209 25.67 -20.67 10.43
C LEU A 209 25.88 -20.54 11.95
N LEU A 210 24.85 -20.13 12.70
CA LEU A 210 24.89 -20.10 14.17
C LEU A 210 24.98 -21.52 14.75
N ALA A 211 24.26 -22.49 14.18
CA ALA A 211 24.35 -23.88 14.60
C ALA A 211 25.75 -24.46 14.34
N GLU A 212 26.36 -24.16 13.18
CA GLU A 212 27.73 -24.55 12.85
C GLU A 212 28.76 -23.95 13.83
N ILE A 213 28.65 -22.67 14.16
CA ILE A 213 29.53 -22.00 15.13
C ILE A 213 29.41 -22.65 16.52
N ASN A 214 28.18 -22.84 17.01
CA ASN A 214 27.94 -23.45 18.32
C ASN A 214 28.45 -24.90 18.37
N ALA A 215 28.37 -25.64 17.27
CA ALA A 215 28.91 -27.01 17.19
C ALA A 215 30.45 -27.03 17.20
N MET A 216 31.11 -26.02 16.63
CA MET A 216 32.57 -25.88 16.67
C MET A 216 33.09 -25.53 18.07
N GLU A 217 32.43 -24.64 18.80
CA GLU A 217 32.80 -24.31 20.19
C GLU A 217 32.62 -25.52 21.13
N ALA A 218 31.53 -26.27 20.99
CA ALA A 218 31.29 -27.48 21.79
C ALA A 218 32.30 -28.61 21.54
N GLY A 219 32.96 -28.64 20.38
CA GLY A 219 34.01 -29.60 20.05
C GLY A 219 35.41 -29.19 20.50
N THR A 220 35.60 -27.96 20.99
CA THR A 220 36.91 -27.43 21.42
C THR A 220 37.12 -27.53 22.94
N ASP A 221 36.06 -27.81 23.70
CA ASP A 221 36.06 -28.02 25.16
C ASP A 221 36.13 -29.53 25.57
N ALA A 222 36.51 -30.42 24.66
CA ALA A 222 36.72 -31.86 24.90
C ALA A 222 38.19 -32.28 24.74
#